data_AF-W6L6Y7-F1
#
_entry.id   AF-W6L6Y7-F1
#
_cell.length_a   1.000
_cell.length_b   1.000
_cell.length_c   1.000
_cell.angle_alpha   90.00
_cell.angle_beta   90.00
_cell.angle_gamma   90.00
#
_symmetry.space_group_name_H-M   'P 1'
#
loop_
_entity.id
_entity.type
_entity.pdbx_description
1 polymer ?
#
loop_
_entity_poly.entity_id
_entity_poly.type
_entity_poly.pdbx_seq_one_letter_code
_entity_poly.pdbx_strand_id
1 'polypeptide(L)'
;MSILLYILICIFEYLRRWYQVSKLPPTLIQGDVLLIFAHPDDEAMFFSPLLNYLRSKNIICHFLCLSSGDSEGKGEQREQELYESGKYFGVNKRNIKIVNHPELRDGLREKWSHILVKHEVDSYLKKNGSISTLVTFDKFGISSHPNHIAVHNGVLELKRSMPSGLLFLQIRSRSIVLKYMGIFSVIGSLFFAKENRDRRNFNILIPPFSLLYIWNAMMNHATQLVWFRYLFVIFSSYTYLNEFTELKP
;
A
#
# COMPACT_ATOMS: atom_id res chain seq x y z
N MET A 1 4.70 -32.82 -20.47
CA MET A 1 5.52 -31.87 -19.68
C MET A 1 5.33 -32.21 -18.21
N SER A 2 6.39 -32.53 -17.46
CA SER A 2 6.24 -32.92 -16.05
C SER A 2 5.86 -31.72 -15.18
N ILE A 3 5.13 -31.96 -14.07
CA ILE A 3 4.75 -30.91 -13.10
C ILE A 3 5.98 -30.16 -12.59
N LEU A 4 7.09 -30.88 -12.38
CA LEU A 4 8.36 -30.31 -11.97
C LEU A 4 8.88 -29.27 -12.96
N LEU A 5 8.81 -29.55 -14.27
CA LEU A 5 9.24 -28.60 -15.30
C LEU A 5 8.39 -27.33 -15.28
N TYR A 6 7.07 -27.43 -15.06
CA TYR A 6 6.21 -26.25 -14.95
C TYR A 6 6.54 -25.40 -13.71
N ILE A 7 6.80 -26.03 -12.56
CA ILE A 7 7.21 -25.33 -11.34
C ILE A 7 8.54 -24.59 -11.58
N LEU A 8 9.52 -25.24 -12.21
CA LEU A 8 10.80 -24.61 -12.52
C LEU A 8 10.64 -23.42 -13.48
N ILE A 9 9.76 -23.52 -14.47
CA ILE A 9 9.43 -22.40 -15.37
C ILE A 9 8.82 -21.24 -14.58
N CYS A 10 7.85 -21.50 -13.70
CA CYS A 10 7.23 -20.47 -12.88
C CYS A 10 8.23 -19.79 -11.94
N ILE A 11 9.13 -20.56 -11.32
CA ILE A 11 10.21 -20.01 -10.49
C ILE A 11 11.14 -19.15 -11.33
N PHE A 12 11.60 -19.64 -12.48
CA PHE A 12 12.47 -18.89 -13.39
C PHE A 12 11.82 -17.58 -13.84
N GLU A 13 10.56 -17.61 -14.28
CA GLU A 13 9.82 -16.42 -14.70
C GLU A 13 9.59 -15.44 -13.55
N TYR A 14 9.32 -15.95 -12.33
CA TYR A 14 9.22 -15.12 -11.14
C TYR A 14 10.54 -14.41 -10.84
N LEU A 15 11.66 -15.14 -10.82
CA LEU A 15 13.00 -14.58 -10.61
C LEU A 15 13.37 -13.57 -11.70
N ARG A 16 13.12 -13.91 -12.96
CA ARG A 16 13.37 -13.03 -14.11
C ARG A 16 12.55 -11.75 -14.00
N ARG A 17 11.26 -11.84 -13.69
CA ARG A 17 10.37 -10.69 -13.57
C ARG A 17 10.72 -9.83 -12.37
N TRP A 18 10.97 -10.44 -11.21
CA TRP A 18 11.45 -9.72 -10.04
C TRP A 18 12.78 -9.01 -10.32
N TYR A 19 13.73 -9.65 -11.00
CA TYR A 19 14.99 -9.03 -11.38
C TYR A 19 14.79 -7.82 -12.30
N GLN A 20 13.91 -7.94 -13.29
CA GLN A 20 13.53 -6.81 -14.15
C GLN A 20 12.89 -5.67 -13.34
N VAL A 21 11.93 -5.98 -12.47
CA VAL A 21 11.20 -5.00 -11.65
C VAL A 21 12.14 -4.33 -10.63
N SER A 22 13.03 -5.08 -9.99
CA SER A 22 14.03 -4.55 -9.07
C SER A 22 15.05 -3.65 -9.77
N LYS A 23 15.27 -3.83 -11.08
CA LYS A 23 16.07 -2.93 -11.92
C LYS A 23 15.30 -1.78 -12.53
N LEU A 24 13.99 -1.67 -12.29
CA LEU A 24 13.23 -0.52 -12.78
C LEU A 24 13.88 0.76 -12.24
N PRO A 25 14.10 1.75 -13.13
CA PRO A 25 14.70 3.00 -12.73
C PRO A 25 13.80 3.68 -11.69
N PRO A 26 14.38 4.40 -10.70
CA PRO A 26 13.63 5.14 -9.69
C PRO A 26 12.57 6.05 -10.29
N THR A 27 12.72 6.44 -11.55
CA THR A 27 11.81 7.26 -12.34
C THR A 27 10.33 6.86 -12.26
N LEU A 28 9.95 5.62 -11.93
CA LEU A 28 8.53 5.27 -11.71
C LEU A 28 7.88 6.05 -10.57
N ILE A 29 8.69 6.51 -9.62
CA ILE A 29 8.30 7.29 -8.46
C ILE A 29 9.11 8.59 -8.48
N GLN A 30 8.43 9.71 -8.26
CA GLN A 30 9.08 11.01 -8.22
C GLN A 30 9.32 11.41 -6.77
N GLY A 31 10.57 11.71 -6.41
CA GLY A 31 10.98 12.22 -5.09
C GLY A 31 10.44 11.38 -3.94
N ASP A 32 10.10 12.05 -2.84
CA ASP A 32 9.59 11.38 -1.64
C ASP A 32 8.13 10.96 -1.83
N VAL A 33 7.75 9.88 -1.14
CA VAL A 33 6.43 9.25 -1.24
C VAL A 33 5.61 9.51 0.02
N LEU A 34 4.40 10.01 -0.15
CA LEU A 34 3.37 10.00 0.87
C LEU A 34 2.43 8.81 0.64
N LEU A 35 2.40 7.87 1.59
CA LEU A 35 1.41 6.80 1.64
C LEU A 35 0.25 7.24 2.54
N ILE A 36 -0.96 7.33 1.96
CA ILE A 36 -2.19 7.73 2.64
C ILE A 36 -3.11 6.53 2.79
N PHE A 37 -3.43 6.18 4.03
CA PHE A 37 -4.23 5.02 4.38
C PHE A 37 -5.13 5.30 5.60
N ALA A 38 -6.08 4.41 5.88
CA ALA A 38 -7.13 4.69 6.84
C ALA A 38 -6.73 4.27 8.26
N HIS A 39 -6.12 3.09 8.42
CA HIS A 39 -5.97 2.44 9.72
C HIS A 39 -4.56 1.90 9.96
N PRO A 40 -4.13 1.80 11.23
CA PRO A 40 -2.94 1.02 11.58
C PRO A 40 -3.14 -0.45 11.20
N ASP A 41 -2.22 -0.98 10.37
CA ASP A 41 -2.15 -2.29 9.72
C ASP A 41 -2.31 -2.26 8.19
N ASP A 42 -2.99 -1.25 7.63
CA ASP A 42 -3.21 -1.10 6.19
C ASP A 42 -1.88 -1.09 5.40
N GLU A 43 -0.86 -0.43 5.93
CA GLU A 43 0.44 -0.28 5.28
C GLU A 43 1.15 -1.62 5.14
N ALA A 44 1.07 -2.45 6.19
CA ALA A 44 1.63 -3.78 6.20
C ALA A 44 0.79 -4.75 5.35
N MET A 45 -0.54 -4.67 5.44
CA MET A 45 -1.46 -5.55 4.74
C MET A 45 -1.47 -5.34 3.23
N PHE A 46 -1.50 -4.09 2.78
CA PHE A 46 -1.79 -3.78 1.37
C PHE A 46 -0.58 -3.24 0.61
N PHE A 47 0.38 -2.61 1.29
CA PHE A 47 1.45 -1.85 0.64
C PHE A 47 2.87 -2.38 0.91
N SER A 48 3.02 -3.53 1.57
CA SER A 48 4.34 -4.10 1.86
C SER A 48 5.27 -4.29 0.66
N PRO A 49 4.82 -4.79 -0.52
CA PRO A 49 5.68 -4.82 -1.71
C PRO A 49 6.19 -3.43 -2.11
N LEU A 50 5.32 -2.41 -2.10
CA LEU A 50 5.73 -1.02 -2.32
C LEU A 50 6.75 -0.55 -1.28
N LEU A 51 6.49 -0.74 0.00
CA LEU A 51 7.36 -0.28 1.08
C LEU A 51 8.74 -0.96 1.03
N ASN A 52 8.78 -2.25 0.68
CA ASN A 52 10.03 -2.95 0.40
C ASN A 52 10.80 -2.32 -0.77
N TYR A 53 10.11 -2.04 -1.88
CA TYR A 53 10.70 -1.39 -3.04
C TYR A 53 11.28 -0.01 -2.70
N LEU A 54 10.52 0.85 -2.01
CA LEU A 54 10.97 2.19 -1.61
C LEU A 54 12.23 2.13 -0.75
N ARG A 55 12.24 1.25 0.25
CA ARG A 55 13.40 1.00 1.11
C ARG A 55 14.61 0.53 0.29
N SER A 56 14.43 -0.43 -0.62
CA SER A 56 15.52 -0.94 -1.47
C SER A 56 16.14 0.12 -2.39
N LYS A 57 15.39 1.19 -2.70
CA LYS A 57 15.81 2.32 -3.54
C LYS A 57 16.24 3.54 -2.73
N ASN A 58 16.25 3.47 -1.40
CA ASN A 58 16.50 4.60 -0.50
C ASN A 58 15.58 5.81 -0.79
N ILE A 59 14.34 5.55 -1.22
CA ILE A 59 13.32 6.58 -1.42
C ILE A 59 12.66 6.85 -0.07
N ILE A 60 12.60 8.11 0.35
CA ILE A 60 11.98 8.49 1.61
C ILE A 60 10.47 8.30 1.50
N CYS A 61 9.91 7.61 2.48
CA CYS A 61 8.47 7.41 2.61
C CYS A 61 7.95 8.15 3.85
N HIS A 62 6.72 8.63 3.73
CA HIS A 62 5.93 9.29 4.75
C HIS A 62 4.60 8.56 4.89
N PHE A 63 4.12 8.40 6.12
CA PHE A 63 2.81 7.83 6.41
C PHE A 63 1.86 8.91 6.89
N LEU A 64 0.69 8.94 6.26
CA LEU A 64 -0.48 9.66 6.76
C LEU A 64 -1.60 8.66 7.01
N CYS A 65 -1.70 8.23 8.26
CA CYS A 65 -2.78 7.37 8.73
C CYS A 65 -3.92 8.25 9.22
N LEU A 66 -5.11 8.07 8.66
CA LEU A 66 -6.23 9.01 8.86
C LEU A 66 -7.10 8.69 10.09
N SER A 67 -6.78 7.63 10.83
CA SER A 67 -7.41 7.24 12.09
C SER A 67 -6.42 6.50 12.97
N SER A 68 -6.60 6.53 14.29
CA SER A 68 -5.85 5.66 15.22
C SER A 68 -6.38 4.22 15.26
N GLY A 69 -7.48 3.91 14.55
CA GLY A 69 -8.09 2.59 14.58
C GLY A 69 -8.75 2.27 15.92
N ASP A 70 -9.31 3.26 16.61
CA ASP A 70 -9.81 3.12 17.99
C ASP A 70 -11.22 2.50 18.12
N SER A 71 -11.70 1.77 17.10
CA SER A 71 -13.04 1.16 17.12
C SER A 71 -13.24 0.14 18.26
N GLU A 72 -12.15 -0.42 18.78
CA GLU A 72 -12.11 -1.36 19.91
C GLU A 72 -11.55 -0.73 21.21
N GLY A 73 -11.33 0.59 21.26
CA GLY A 73 -10.69 1.24 22.42
C GLY A 73 -9.19 0.95 22.54
N LYS A 74 -8.53 0.62 21.42
CA LYS A 74 -7.11 0.24 21.34
C LYS A 74 -6.24 1.24 20.55
N GLY A 75 -6.76 2.44 20.29
CA GLY A 75 -6.13 3.43 19.43
C GLY A 75 -4.71 3.77 19.86
N GLU A 76 -4.48 4.04 21.14
CA GLU A 76 -3.15 4.36 21.67
C GLU A 76 -2.12 3.23 21.41
N GLN A 77 -2.54 1.97 21.58
CA GLN A 77 -1.68 0.82 21.31
C GLN A 77 -1.39 0.69 19.82
N ARG A 78 -2.43 0.81 18.98
CA ARG A 78 -2.32 0.75 17.51
C ARG A 78 -1.46 1.87 16.93
N GLU A 79 -1.43 3.04 17.57
CA GLU A 79 -0.48 4.10 17.21
C GLU A 79 0.98 3.68 17.45
N GLN A 80 1.29 3.06 18.59
CA GLN A 80 2.64 2.55 18.86
C GLN A 80 3.02 1.42 17.91
N GLU A 81 2.09 0.52 17.63
CA GLU A 81 2.25 -0.57 16.65
C GLU A 81 2.60 -0.02 15.25
N LEU A 82 1.91 1.04 14.82
CA LEU A 82 2.21 1.70 13.54
C LEU A 82 3.59 2.37 13.53
N TYR A 83 4.05 2.94 14.65
CA TYR A 83 5.41 3.48 14.72
C TYR A 83 6.48 2.37 14.59
N GLU A 84 6.28 1.22 15.24
CA GLU A 84 7.21 0.08 15.11
C GLU A 84 7.17 -0.54 13.71
N SER A 85 5.97 -0.68 13.11
CA SER A 85 5.83 -1.10 11.71
C SER A 85 6.52 -0.13 10.75
N GLY A 86 6.31 1.19 10.94
CA GLY A 86 6.99 2.22 10.17
C GLY A 86 8.52 2.11 10.26
N LYS A 87 9.06 1.95 11.47
CA LYS A 87 10.49 1.69 11.69
C LYS A 87 10.97 0.44 10.98
N TYR A 88 10.20 -0.66 11.01
CA TYR A 88 10.51 -1.89 10.27
C TYR A 88 10.63 -1.65 8.75
N PHE A 89 9.76 -0.81 8.19
CA PHE A 89 9.82 -0.39 6.78
C PHE A 89 10.86 0.71 6.48
N GLY A 90 11.57 1.23 7.49
CA GLY A 90 12.55 2.31 7.33
C GLY A 90 11.94 3.72 7.29
N VAL A 91 10.70 3.87 7.75
CA VAL A 91 10.01 5.16 7.87
C VAL A 91 10.29 5.76 9.24
N ASN A 92 10.92 6.93 9.26
CA ASN A 92 11.22 7.64 10.50
C ASN A 92 9.93 8.10 11.19
N LYS A 93 9.87 8.04 12.53
CA LYS A 93 8.72 8.48 13.32
C LYS A 93 8.24 9.90 12.98
N ARG A 94 9.16 10.83 12.70
CA ARG A 94 8.84 12.21 12.26
C ARG A 94 8.09 12.29 10.92
N ASN A 95 8.20 11.26 10.09
CA ASN A 95 7.52 11.14 8.80
C ASN A 95 6.18 10.38 8.92
N ILE A 96 5.74 10.05 10.15
CA ILE A 96 4.48 9.37 10.41
C ILE A 96 3.55 10.35 11.11
N LYS A 97 2.40 10.63 10.51
CA LYS A 97 1.30 11.37 11.15
C LYS A 97 0.10 10.43 11.24
N ILE A 98 -0.45 10.36 12.45
CA ILE A 98 -1.71 9.67 12.73
C ILE A 98 -2.73 10.75 13.06
N VAL A 99 -3.85 10.75 12.37
CA VAL A 99 -4.93 11.70 12.59
C VAL A 99 -5.89 11.13 13.62
N ASN A 100 -6.13 11.89 14.68
CA ASN A 100 -7.17 11.62 15.65
C ASN A 100 -8.24 12.71 15.53
N HIS A 101 -9.29 12.44 14.77
CA HIS A 101 -10.38 13.38 14.52
C HIS A 101 -11.75 12.69 14.68
N PRO A 102 -12.74 13.30 15.35
CA PRO A 102 -14.06 12.69 15.57
C PRO A 102 -14.82 12.29 14.29
N GLU A 103 -14.58 12.97 13.17
CA GLU A 103 -15.16 12.65 11.85
C GLU A 103 -14.39 11.60 11.06
N LEU A 104 -13.22 11.16 11.54
CA LEU A 104 -12.39 10.11 10.91
C LEU A 104 -12.23 8.91 11.85
N ARG A 105 -13.31 8.58 12.57
CA ARG A 105 -13.35 7.41 13.45
C ARG A 105 -13.40 6.13 12.66
N ASP A 106 -12.66 5.13 13.11
CA ASP A 106 -12.70 3.80 12.51
C ASP A 106 -14.10 3.16 12.66
N GLY A 107 -14.57 2.50 11.59
CA GLY A 107 -15.83 1.75 11.61
C GLY A 107 -16.48 1.57 10.24
N LEU A 108 -17.26 0.49 10.09
CA LEU A 108 -18.00 0.18 8.86
C LEU A 108 -19.26 1.04 8.65
N ARG A 109 -19.69 1.77 9.69
CA ARG A 109 -20.88 2.64 9.66
C ARG A 109 -20.52 4.13 9.71
N GLU A 110 -19.25 4.44 9.92
CA GLU A 110 -18.76 5.80 9.99
C GLU A 110 -18.70 6.40 8.57
N LYS A 111 -19.12 7.66 8.45
CA LYS A 111 -19.09 8.39 7.19
C LYS A 111 -18.00 9.45 7.25
N TRP A 112 -16.83 9.09 6.73
CA TRP A 112 -15.71 10.03 6.67
C TRP A 112 -15.98 11.15 5.68
N SER A 113 -15.71 12.38 6.12
CA SER A 113 -15.73 13.56 5.26
C SER A 113 -14.53 13.54 4.32
N HIS A 114 -14.75 13.32 3.02
CA HIS A 114 -13.68 13.39 2.01
C HIS A 114 -13.06 14.79 1.90
N ILE A 115 -13.80 15.84 2.30
CA ILE A 115 -13.28 17.21 2.39
C ILE A 115 -12.26 17.33 3.52
N LEU A 116 -12.54 16.71 4.68
CA LEU A 116 -11.59 16.65 5.78
C LEU A 116 -10.36 15.81 5.41
N VAL A 117 -10.55 14.66 4.75
CA VAL A 117 -9.42 13.86 4.21
C VAL A 117 -8.55 14.74 3.30
N LYS A 118 -9.15 15.43 2.33
CA LYS A 118 -8.43 16.36 1.44
C LYS A 118 -7.63 17.40 2.24
N HIS A 119 -8.25 18.01 3.24
CA HIS A 119 -7.60 19.00 4.11
C HIS A 119 -6.41 18.40 4.86
N GLU A 120 -6.54 17.21 5.45
CA GLU A 120 -5.44 16.56 6.17
C GLU A 120 -4.26 16.22 5.26
N VAL A 121 -4.53 15.76 4.03
CA VAL A 121 -3.51 15.47 3.02
C VAL A 121 -2.83 16.77 2.56
N ASP A 122 -3.59 17.81 2.21
CA ASP A 122 -3.08 19.12 1.80
C ASP A 122 -2.21 19.76 2.89
N SER A 123 -2.68 19.73 4.14
CA SER A 123 -1.95 20.23 5.31
C SER A 123 -0.63 19.49 5.52
N TYR A 124 -0.61 18.17 5.30
CA TYR A 124 0.62 17.38 5.39
C TYR A 124 1.61 17.73 4.27
N LEU A 125 1.15 17.87 3.02
CA LEU A 125 1.98 18.24 1.88
C LEU A 125 2.62 19.62 2.06
N LYS A 126 1.84 20.63 2.50
CA LYS A 126 2.35 21.99 2.75
C LYS A 126 3.50 22.04 3.76
N LYS A 127 3.52 21.10 4.72
CA LYS A 127 4.58 20.98 5.73
C LYS A 127 5.79 20.19 5.23
N ASN A 128 5.66 19.42 4.14
CA ASN A 128 6.66 18.47 3.65
C ASN A 128 6.90 18.65 2.14
N GLY A 129 7.62 19.72 1.76
CA GLY A 129 7.80 20.12 0.36
C GLY A 129 8.66 19.18 -0.51
N SER A 130 9.29 18.14 0.05
CA SER A 130 10.07 17.15 -0.71
C SER A 130 9.19 16.04 -1.33
N ILE A 131 7.92 15.95 -0.92
CA ILE A 131 6.98 14.94 -1.40
C ILE A 131 6.53 15.29 -2.82
N SER A 132 6.69 14.33 -3.73
CA SER A 132 6.21 14.47 -5.11
C SER A 132 5.41 13.28 -5.64
N THR A 133 5.28 12.22 -4.84
CA THR A 133 4.40 11.09 -5.15
C THR A 133 3.44 10.81 -4.00
N LEU A 134 2.15 10.70 -4.31
CA LEU A 134 1.11 10.28 -3.37
C LEU A 134 0.60 8.89 -3.77
N VAL A 135 0.44 8.02 -2.79
CA VAL A 135 -0.09 6.66 -2.98
C VAL A 135 -1.27 6.43 -2.06
N THR A 136 -2.37 5.90 -2.60
CA THR A 136 -3.55 5.57 -1.80
C THR A 136 -4.37 4.42 -2.40
N PHE A 137 -5.57 4.17 -1.88
CA PHE A 137 -6.53 3.19 -2.38
C PHE A 137 -7.20 3.64 -3.68
N ASP A 138 -7.65 2.67 -4.48
CA ASP A 138 -8.58 2.96 -5.58
C ASP A 138 -10.02 3.16 -5.09
N LYS A 139 -10.91 3.49 -6.03
CA LYS A 139 -12.34 3.74 -5.77
C LYS A 139 -13.11 2.60 -5.11
N PHE A 140 -12.55 1.39 -5.09
CA PHE A 140 -13.18 0.22 -4.46
C PHE A 140 -12.63 -0.03 -3.05
N GLY A 141 -11.62 0.71 -2.58
CA GLY A 141 -11.14 0.64 -1.21
C GLY A 141 -10.64 -0.75 -0.81
N ILE A 142 -10.01 -1.48 -1.73
CA ILE A 142 -9.55 -2.89 -1.59
C ILE A 142 -10.69 -3.91 -1.45
N SER A 143 -11.53 -3.77 -0.45
CA SER A 143 -12.61 -4.68 -0.05
C SER A 143 -13.93 -3.95 0.19
N SER A 144 -14.12 -2.80 -0.45
CA SER A 144 -15.27 -1.92 -0.25
C SER A 144 -15.40 -1.36 1.17
N HIS A 145 -14.27 -1.21 1.88
CA HIS A 145 -14.29 -0.58 3.20
C HIS A 145 -14.63 0.92 3.06
N PRO A 146 -15.65 1.45 3.76
CA PRO A 146 -16.10 2.84 3.59
C PRO A 146 -14.99 3.85 3.87
N ASN A 147 -14.18 3.65 4.92
CA ASN A 147 -13.07 4.54 5.23
C ASN A 147 -12.04 4.58 4.08
N HIS A 148 -11.67 3.44 3.49
CA HIS A 148 -10.72 3.39 2.37
C HIS A 148 -11.26 4.11 1.12
N ILE A 149 -12.57 3.96 0.85
CA ILE A 149 -13.26 4.68 -0.23
C ILE A 149 -13.24 6.20 0.05
N ALA A 150 -13.45 6.61 1.29
CA ALA A 150 -13.37 8.02 1.68
C ALA A 150 -11.95 8.59 1.54
N VAL A 151 -10.92 7.81 1.86
CA VAL A 151 -9.52 8.18 1.60
C VAL A 151 -9.31 8.43 0.11
N HIS A 152 -9.73 7.48 -0.75
CA HIS A 152 -9.67 7.62 -2.20
C HIS A 152 -10.34 8.91 -2.69
N ASN A 153 -11.59 9.15 -2.25
CA ASN A 153 -12.36 10.32 -2.67
C ASN A 153 -11.70 11.63 -2.25
N GLY A 154 -11.14 11.71 -1.04
CA GLY A 154 -10.44 12.91 -0.57
C GLY A 154 -9.16 13.20 -1.35
N VAL A 155 -8.38 12.15 -1.66
CA VAL A 155 -7.16 12.29 -2.48
C VAL A 155 -7.51 12.64 -3.94
N LEU A 156 -8.60 12.11 -4.50
CA LEU A 156 -9.11 12.49 -5.82
C LEU A 156 -9.52 13.96 -5.86
N GLU A 157 -10.23 14.43 -4.85
CA GLU A 157 -10.66 15.81 -4.72
C GLU A 157 -9.47 16.77 -4.51
N LEU A 158 -8.41 16.31 -3.85
CA LEU A 158 -7.14 17.02 -3.78
C LEU A 158 -6.49 17.13 -5.17
N LYS A 159 -6.37 16.01 -5.91
CA LYS A 159 -5.77 15.98 -7.25
C LYS A 159 -6.46 16.96 -8.20
N ARG A 160 -7.79 17.07 -8.15
CA ARG A 160 -8.58 18.01 -8.96
C ARG A 160 -8.24 19.48 -8.69
N SER A 161 -7.79 19.79 -7.48
CA SER A 161 -7.46 21.16 -7.04
C SER A 161 -5.97 21.52 -7.10
N MET A 162 -5.08 20.57 -7.41
CA MET A 162 -3.63 20.79 -7.38
C MET A 162 -3.07 21.05 -8.79
N PRO A 163 -2.05 21.93 -8.93
CA PRO A 163 -1.36 22.14 -10.20
C PRO A 163 -0.58 20.90 -10.64
N SER A 164 -0.18 20.86 -11.91
CA SER A 164 0.64 19.78 -12.45
C SER A 164 2.01 19.70 -11.75
N GLY A 165 2.46 18.49 -11.42
CA GLY A 165 3.81 18.27 -10.84
C GLY A 165 3.87 17.15 -9.80
N LEU A 166 2.76 16.82 -9.15
CA LEU A 166 2.63 15.68 -8.23
C LEU A 166 2.11 14.44 -8.98
N LEU A 167 2.74 13.30 -8.70
CA LEU A 167 2.26 12.00 -9.18
C LEU A 167 1.29 11.40 -8.17
N PHE A 168 0.07 11.06 -8.60
CA PHE A 168 -0.92 10.40 -7.75
C PHE A 168 -1.14 8.97 -8.24
N LEU A 169 -0.86 8.00 -7.38
CA LEU A 169 -1.00 6.58 -7.64
C LEU A 169 -2.07 5.98 -6.73
N GLN A 170 -2.78 5.00 -7.27
CA GLN A 170 -3.74 4.20 -6.52
C GLN A 170 -3.43 2.71 -6.69
N ILE A 171 -3.53 1.96 -5.59
CA ILE A 171 -3.43 0.50 -5.63
C ILE A 171 -4.72 -0.09 -6.20
N ARG A 172 -4.60 -1.01 -7.16
CA ARG A 172 -5.73 -1.63 -7.84
C ARG A 172 -6.37 -2.71 -6.98
N SER A 173 -7.67 -2.58 -6.77
CA SER A 173 -8.52 -3.62 -6.19
C SER A 173 -8.67 -4.80 -7.15
N ARG A 174 -8.40 -6.01 -6.65
CA ARG A 174 -8.50 -7.26 -7.41
C ARG A 174 -9.82 -7.99 -7.15
N SER A 175 -10.25 -8.80 -8.12
CA SER A 175 -11.41 -9.69 -7.94
C SER A 175 -11.17 -10.66 -6.78
N ILE A 176 -12.24 -11.11 -6.12
CA ILE A 176 -12.14 -11.97 -4.91
C ILE A 176 -11.26 -13.19 -5.17
N VAL A 177 -11.42 -13.84 -6.32
CA VAL A 177 -10.61 -15.01 -6.71
C VAL A 177 -9.12 -14.64 -6.74
N LEU A 178 -8.73 -13.64 -7.53
CA LEU A 178 -7.32 -13.24 -7.62
C LEU A 178 -6.78 -12.71 -6.29
N LYS A 179 -7.63 -12.08 -5.47
CA LYS A 179 -7.26 -11.53 -4.17
C LYS A 179 -6.84 -12.60 -3.18
N TYR A 180 -7.42 -13.80 -3.22
CA TYR A 180 -7.18 -14.86 -2.23
C TYR A 180 -6.48 -16.11 -2.79
N MET A 181 -5.88 -16.02 -3.99
CA MET A 181 -5.08 -17.10 -4.59
C MET A 181 -3.61 -17.13 -4.12
N GLY A 182 -3.22 -16.25 -3.19
CA GLY A 182 -1.86 -16.15 -2.68
C GLY A 182 -0.83 -15.92 -3.79
N ILE A 183 0.29 -16.64 -3.73
CA ILE A 183 1.37 -16.55 -4.72
C ILE A 183 0.90 -16.91 -6.14
N PHE A 184 -0.11 -17.76 -6.30
CA PHE A 184 -0.63 -18.13 -7.62
C PHE A 184 -1.24 -16.95 -8.36
N SER A 185 -1.69 -15.92 -7.62
CA SER A 185 -2.22 -14.69 -8.20
C SER A 185 -1.18 -13.87 -8.99
N VAL A 186 0.10 -14.21 -8.84
CA VAL A 186 1.23 -13.60 -9.57
C VAL A 186 1.41 -14.24 -10.95
N ILE A 187 0.99 -15.49 -11.16
CA ILE A 187 1.19 -16.23 -12.43
C ILE A 187 0.70 -15.42 -13.63
N GLY A 188 -0.51 -14.86 -13.55
CA GLY A 188 -1.03 -14.02 -14.63
C GLY A 188 -0.13 -12.83 -14.96
N SER A 189 0.45 -12.20 -13.94
CA SER A 189 1.39 -11.10 -14.11
C SER A 189 2.78 -11.51 -14.62
N LEU A 190 3.19 -12.78 -14.44
CA LEU A 190 4.48 -13.28 -14.95
C LEU A 190 4.42 -13.49 -16.46
N PHE A 191 3.34 -14.08 -16.96
CA PHE A 191 3.22 -14.51 -18.36
C PHE A 191 2.51 -13.51 -19.26
N PHE A 192 1.59 -12.70 -18.73
CA PHE A 192 0.72 -11.85 -19.55
C PHE A 192 0.88 -10.35 -19.29
N ALA A 193 1.57 -9.94 -18.21
CA ALA A 193 1.83 -8.52 -18.02
C ALA A 193 2.90 -8.06 -19.02
N LYS A 194 2.52 -7.18 -19.94
CA LYS A 194 3.48 -6.45 -20.77
C LYS A 194 4.49 -5.72 -19.88
N GLU A 195 5.72 -5.58 -20.36
CA GLU A 195 6.73 -4.76 -19.70
C GLU A 195 6.32 -3.29 -19.81
N ASN A 196 5.45 -2.84 -18.91
CA ASN A 196 5.09 -1.44 -18.80
C ASN A 196 6.17 -0.70 -18.03
N ARG A 197 6.96 0.10 -18.77
CA ARG A 197 7.84 1.11 -18.20
C ARG A 197 7.13 2.45 -17.97
N ASP A 198 5.80 2.46 -18.12
CA ASP A 198 4.98 3.65 -17.90
C ASP A 198 4.86 3.89 -16.39
N ARG A 199 5.27 5.09 -15.96
CA ARG A 199 5.10 5.56 -14.58
C ARG A 199 3.62 5.54 -14.14
N ARG A 200 2.70 5.51 -15.10
CA ARG A 200 1.25 5.56 -14.86
C ARG A 200 0.62 4.18 -14.62
N ASN A 201 1.32 3.09 -14.90
CA ASN A 201 0.79 1.75 -14.68
C ASN A 201 1.95 0.75 -14.54
N PHE A 202 2.17 0.27 -13.33
CA PHE A 202 3.26 -0.64 -13.03
C PHE A 202 2.94 -1.58 -11.89
N ASN A 203 3.69 -2.67 -11.85
CA ASN A 203 3.53 -3.75 -10.88
C ASN A 203 4.82 -3.87 -10.05
N ILE A 204 4.68 -3.98 -8.74
CA ILE A 204 5.78 -4.27 -7.81
C ILE A 204 5.58 -5.66 -7.24
N LEU A 205 6.56 -6.53 -7.45
CA LEU A 205 6.62 -7.87 -6.87
C LEU A 205 7.48 -7.86 -5.62
N ILE A 206 7.04 -8.59 -4.59
CA ILE A 206 7.88 -8.82 -3.42
C ILE A 206 9.13 -9.64 -3.79
N PRO A 207 10.27 -9.47 -3.12
CA PRO A 207 11.43 -10.31 -3.40
C PRO A 207 11.19 -11.80 -3.08
N PRO A 208 11.79 -12.73 -3.86
CA PRO A 208 11.58 -14.18 -3.72
C PRO A 208 11.83 -14.74 -2.32
N PHE A 209 12.79 -14.18 -1.59
CA PHE A 209 13.17 -14.62 -0.25
C PHE A 209 12.61 -13.71 0.86
N SER A 210 11.60 -12.89 0.52
CA SER A 210 10.98 -11.92 1.43
C SER A 210 9.54 -12.31 1.79
N LEU A 211 9.20 -13.60 1.72
CA LEU A 211 7.88 -14.10 2.11
C LEU A 211 7.53 -13.81 3.58
N LEU A 212 8.55 -13.80 4.45
CA LEU A 212 8.38 -13.41 5.85
C LEU A 212 8.32 -11.90 6.06
N TYR A 213 8.53 -11.09 5.02
CA TYR A 213 8.64 -9.63 5.18
C TYR A 213 7.34 -9.01 5.67
N ILE A 214 6.21 -9.43 5.10
CA ILE A 214 4.87 -9.00 5.55
C ILE A 214 4.49 -9.65 6.86
N TRP A 215 4.86 -10.93 7.04
CA TRP A 215 4.62 -11.60 8.31
C TRP A 215 5.25 -10.81 9.45
N ASN A 216 6.53 -10.48 9.35
CA ASN A 216 7.25 -9.69 10.34
C ASN A 216 6.68 -8.27 10.47
N ALA A 217 6.21 -7.64 9.38
CA ALA A 217 5.53 -6.35 9.46
C ALA A 217 4.25 -6.46 10.28
N MET A 218 3.39 -7.43 9.98
CA MET A 218 2.13 -7.69 10.68
C MET A 218 2.33 -8.12 12.13
N MET A 219 3.46 -8.75 12.48
CA MET A 219 3.81 -9.04 13.87
C MET A 219 4.04 -7.78 14.72
N ASN A 220 4.29 -6.60 14.11
CA ASN A 220 4.31 -5.33 14.85
C ASN A 220 2.90 -4.82 15.21
N HIS A 221 1.85 -5.40 14.61
CA HIS A 221 0.44 -5.05 14.86
C HIS A 221 -0.25 -6.12 15.71
N ALA A 222 0.28 -6.36 16.90
CA ALA A 222 -0.19 -7.45 17.77
C ALA A 222 -1.69 -7.34 18.10
N THR A 223 -2.21 -6.13 18.30
CA THR A 223 -3.64 -5.91 18.58
C THR A 223 -4.56 -6.19 17.39
N GLN A 224 -4.02 -6.16 16.17
CA GLN A 224 -4.75 -6.43 14.92
C GLN A 224 -4.56 -7.88 14.44
N LEU A 225 -3.56 -8.60 14.95
CA LEU A 225 -3.15 -9.92 14.45
C LEU A 225 -4.05 -11.07 14.95
N VAL A 226 -5.34 -11.00 14.61
CA VAL A 226 -6.34 -12.05 14.87
C VAL A 226 -6.29 -13.17 13.83
N TRP A 227 -6.96 -14.29 14.08
CA TRP A 227 -6.83 -15.54 13.30
C TRP A 227 -6.93 -15.36 11.77
N PHE A 228 -7.86 -14.53 11.29
CA PHE A 228 -8.04 -14.31 9.85
C PHE A 228 -6.98 -13.41 9.22
N ARG A 229 -6.22 -12.63 10.01
CA ARG A 229 -5.07 -11.88 9.49
C ARG A 229 -3.93 -12.81 9.06
N TYR A 230 -3.73 -13.92 9.77
CA TYR A 230 -2.77 -14.95 9.33
C TYR A 230 -3.16 -15.55 7.98
N LEU A 231 -4.46 -15.85 7.78
CA LEU A 231 -4.97 -16.29 6.49
C LEU A 231 -4.78 -15.22 5.42
N PHE A 232 -5.02 -13.95 5.75
CA PHE A 232 -4.76 -12.85 4.84
C PHE A 232 -3.29 -12.80 4.43
N VAL A 233 -2.34 -12.86 5.36
CA VAL A 233 -0.90 -12.80 5.02
C VAL A 233 -0.51 -13.92 4.05
N ILE A 234 -1.04 -15.13 4.24
CA ILE A 234 -0.72 -16.29 3.39
C ILE A 234 -1.41 -16.19 2.02
N PHE A 235 -2.71 -15.93 1.99
CA PHE A 235 -3.55 -16.07 0.79
C PHE A 235 -3.81 -14.76 0.06
N SER A 236 -3.54 -13.61 0.66
CA SER A 236 -3.74 -12.31 -0.02
C SER A 236 -2.74 -12.13 -1.14
N SER A 237 -3.21 -11.73 -2.31
CA SER A 237 -2.34 -11.34 -3.40
C SER A 237 -1.52 -10.08 -3.12
N TYR A 238 -2.01 -9.19 -2.25
CA TYR A 238 -1.28 -7.98 -1.87
C TYR A 238 0.00 -8.29 -1.09
N THR A 239 0.11 -9.51 -0.56
CA THR A 239 1.35 -10.03 0.01
C THR A 239 2.46 -10.15 -1.04
N TYR A 240 2.11 -10.44 -2.29
CA TYR A 240 3.07 -10.82 -3.31
C TYR A 240 3.23 -9.77 -4.41
N LEU A 241 2.17 -9.01 -4.68
CA LEU A 241 2.06 -8.11 -5.81
C LEU A 241 1.26 -6.86 -5.41
N ASN A 242 1.81 -5.70 -5.72
CA ASN A 242 1.03 -4.46 -5.82
C ASN A 242 0.92 -4.06 -7.29
N GLU A 243 -0.29 -3.74 -7.73
CA GLU A 243 -0.56 -3.21 -9.07
C GLU A 243 -1.01 -1.76 -8.90
N PHE A 244 -0.26 -0.82 -9.44
CA PHE A 244 -0.54 0.61 -9.32
C PHE A 244 -0.99 1.19 -10.64
N THR A 245 -1.92 2.14 -10.57
CA THR A 245 -2.33 2.97 -11.70
C THR A 245 -2.32 4.43 -11.30
N GLU A 246 -2.10 5.32 -12.26
CA GLU A 246 -2.29 6.75 -12.03
C GLU A 246 -3.76 7.04 -11.70
N LEU A 247 -3.98 7.71 -10.58
CA LEU A 247 -5.29 8.24 -10.20
C LEU A 247 -5.67 9.33 -11.21
N LYS A 248 -6.76 9.20 -11.95
CA LYS A 248 -7.22 10.24 -12.89
C LYS A 248 -8.42 11.01 -12.32
N PRO A 249 -8.57 12.32 -12.65
CA PRO A 249 -9.71 13.13 -12.22
C PRO A 249 -11.08 12.53 -12.55
#